data_AF-A0A3D3FDV8-F1
#
_entry.id   AF-A0A3D3FDV8-F1
#
_cell.length_a   1.000
_cell.length_b   1.000
_cell.length_c   1.000
_cell.angle_alpha   90.00
_cell.angle_beta   90.00
_cell.angle_gamma   90.00
#
_symmetry.space_group_name_H-M   'P 1'
#
loop_
_entity.id
_entity.type
_entity.pdbx_description
1 polymer ?
#
loop_
_entity_poly.entity_id
_entity_poly.type
_entity_poly.pdbx_seq_one_letter_code
_entity_poly.pdbx_strand_id
1 'polypeptide(L)'
;MYTDHVIEPGDVVELADGSTKLFHGFTFTTSHSKDGKIHVTAYDQLRYLKNTDSFIFEHEPLEMIIKFIADTYRLTIGNLDKTGVLIDTYNGDNKTLFDIIGDLLDTALMENNKLFILYDDVGKLTLKNIENMTLPLMITSSTTEDYDLQTTIDSQTYNLVKLVFTDSNSSSRKVYMAKDEASISKYGLLEKYETGTSSTNATKTLNKDGSSKANTGDDEAHAIQKVNTLLQLYNSVQRSATLKGVPGDNR
;
A
#
# COMPACT_ATOMS: atom_id res chain seq x y z
N MET A 1 -15.75 -14.14 -39.28
CA MET A 1 -14.92 -15.27 -38.79
C MET A 1 -15.10 -15.25 -37.28
N TYR A 2 -16.05 -16.04 -36.77
CA TYR A 2 -16.21 -16.19 -35.31
C TYR A 2 -15.16 -17.20 -34.88
N THR A 3 -14.24 -16.79 -34.03
CA THR A 3 -13.35 -17.74 -33.34
C THR A 3 -14.19 -18.53 -32.36
N ASP A 4 -14.16 -19.86 -32.43
CA ASP A 4 -14.88 -20.78 -31.52
C ASP A 4 -14.39 -20.69 -30.05
N HIS A 5 -13.45 -19.80 -29.76
CA HIS A 5 -12.97 -19.58 -28.40
C HIS A 5 -13.82 -18.50 -27.72
N VAL A 6 -14.69 -18.94 -26.82
CA VAL A 6 -15.29 -18.06 -25.82
C VAL A 6 -14.18 -17.69 -24.84
N ILE A 7 -14.05 -16.39 -24.56
CA ILE A 7 -13.18 -15.88 -23.48
C ILE A 7 -14.00 -16.00 -22.19
N GLU A 8 -13.52 -16.80 -21.26
CA GLU A 8 -14.18 -17.06 -19.99
C GLU A 8 -13.45 -16.34 -18.85
N PRO A 9 -14.15 -15.94 -17.77
CA PRO A 9 -13.48 -15.49 -16.54
C PRO A 9 -12.54 -16.57 -15.99
N GLY A 10 -11.31 -16.17 -15.65
CA GLY A 10 -10.23 -17.04 -15.19
C GLY A 10 -9.20 -17.40 -16.26
N ASP A 11 -9.49 -17.13 -17.54
CA ASP A 11 -8.52 -17.30 -18.63
C ASP A 11 -7.28 -16.41 -18.40
N VAL A 12 -6.11 -16.94 -18.74
CA VAL A 12 -4.84 -16.22 -18.64
C VAL A 12 -4.77 -15.14 -19.73
N VAL A 13 -4.33 -13.95 -19.35
CA VAL A 13 -4.09 -12.82 -20.25
C VAL A 13 -2.63 -12.40 -20.14
N GLU A 14 -1.91 -12.45 -21.25
CA GLU A 14 -0.57 -11.90 -21.39
C GLU A 14 -0.58 -10.75 -22.40
N LEU A 15 0.05 -9.63 -22.04
CA LEU A 15 0.37 -8.55 -22.98
C LEU A 15 1.89 -8.50 -23.15
N ALA A 16 2.35 -8.39 -24.39
CA ALA A 16 3.75 -8.22 -24.71
C ALA A 16 3.93 -7.26 -25.89
N ASP A 17 5.04 -6.52 -25.89
CA ASP A 17 5.54 -5.78 -27.04
C ASP A 17 6.84 -6.45 -27.52
N GLY A 18 6.76 -7.10 -28.69
CA GLY A 18 7.82 -7.96 -29.19
C GLY A 18 8.17 -9.09 -28.20
N SER A 19 9.41 -9.10 -27.72
CA SER A 19 9.88 -10.07 -26.71
C SER A 19 9.67 -9.61 -25.26
N THR A 20 9.22 -8.37 -25.05
CA THR A 20 9.07 -7.77 -23.72
C THR A 20 7.66 -8.01 -23.21
N LYS A 21 7.53 -8.83 -22.15
CA LYS A 21 6.24 -8.99 -21.48
C LYS A 21 5.92 -7.73 -20.66
N LEU A 22 4.67 -7.30 -20.71
CA LEU A 22 4.17 -6.07 -20.07
C LEU A 22 3.10 -6.34 -19.01
N PHE A 23 2.33 -7.42 -19.18
CA PHE A 23 1.26 -7.77 -18.25
C PHE A 23 1.05 -9.29 -18.25
N HIS A 24 0.75 -9.84 -17.07
CA HIS A 24 0.28 -11.19 -16.92
C HIS A 24 -0.81 -11.21 -15.83
N GLY A 25 -2.00 -11.66 -16.19
CA GLY A 25 -3.13 -11.69 -15.29
C GLY A 25 -4.22 -12.63 -15.76
N PHE A 26 -5.42 -12.41 -15.25
CA PHE A 26 -6.57 -13.27 -15.47
C PHE A 26 -7.78 -12.43 -15.86
N THR A 27 -8.61 -12.94 -16.75
CA THR A 27 -9.91 -12.33 -17.05
C THR A 27 -10.82 -12.43 -15.81
N PHE A 28 -11.50 -11.35 -15.47
CA PHE A 28 -12.48 -11.33 -14.37
C PHE A 28 -13.89 -11.01 -14.85
N THR A 29 -14.00 -10.27 -15.95
CA THR A 29 -15.30 -9.88 -16.50
C THR A 29 -15.22 -9.89 -18.00
N THR A 30 -16.19 -10.56 -18.61
CA THR A 30 -16.43 -10.54 -20.05
C THR A 30 -17.85 -10.01 -20.25
N SER A 31 -18.02 -9.06 -21.16
CA SER A 31 -19.34 -8.50 -21.46
C SER A 31 -19.48 -8.23 -22.96
N HIS A 32 -20.71 -8.33 -23.46
CA HIS A 32 -21.04 -8.19 -24.86
C HIS A 32 -21.99 -7.03 -25.06
N SER A 33 -21.72 -6.20 -26.07
CA SER A 33 -22.61 -5.13 -26.48
C SER A 33 -23.33 -5.46 -27.79
N LYS A 34 -24.44 -4.78 -28.04
CA LYS A 34 -25.29 -5.00 -29.23
C LYS A 34 -24.56 -4.76 -30.55
N ASP A 35 -23.48 -3.98 -30.56
CA ASP A 35 -22.61 -3.75 -31.71
C ASP A 35 -21.62 -4.91 -31.98
N GLY A 36 -21.70 -6.00 -31.20
CA GLY A 36 -20.88 -7.20 -31.38
C GLY A 36 -19.49 -7.09 -30.77
N LYS A 37 -19.19 -6.03 -30.01
CA LYS A 37 -17.92 -5.91 -29.29
C LYS A 37 -17.93 -6.74 -28.02
N ILE A 38 -16.76 -7.30 -27.69
CA ILE A 38 -16.49 -7.99 -26.44
C ILE A 38 -15.61 -7.07 -25.61
N HIS A 39 -16.05 -6.75 -24.40
CA HIS A 39 -15.28 -6.03 -23.42
C HIS A 39 -14.79 -7.00 -22.37
N VAL A 40 -13.47 -7.08 -22.21
CA VAL A 40 -12.81 -7.96 -21.24
C VAL A 40 -12.06 -7.09 -20.24
N THR A 41 -12.32 -7.31 -18.96
CA THR A 41 -11.56 -6.72 -17.86
C THR A 41 -10.71 -7.82 -17.24
N ALA A 42 -9.40 -7.61 -17.24
CA ALA A 42 -8.42 -8.49 -16.61
C ALA A 42 -7.71 -7.76 -15.47
N TYR A 43 -7.27 -8.51 -14.47
CA TYR A 43 -6.42 -8.01 -13.38
C TYR A 43 -5.23 -8.94 -13.21
N ASP A 44 -4.11 -8.38 -12.72
CA ASP A 44 -2.98 -9.17 -12.24
C ASP A 44 -3.32 -9.89 -10.93
N GLN A 45 -2.34 -10.60 -10.37
CA GLN A 45 -2.52 -11.39 -9.15
C GLN A 45 -2.77 -10.53 -7.89
N LEU A 46 -2.44 -9.23 -7.90
CA LEU A 46 -2.71 -8.36 -6.76
C LEU A 46 -4.20 -8.24 -6.50
N ARG A 47 -5.04 -8.56 -7.49
CA ARG A 47 -6.49 -8.65 -7.29
C ARG A 47 -6.88 -9.56 -6.13
N TYR A 48 -6.12 -10.64 -5.90
CA TYR A 48 -6.36 -11.59 -4.82
C TYR A 48 -5.93 -11.06 -3.44
N LEU A 49 -5.14 -9.98 -3.38
CA LEU A 49 -4.85 -9.28 -2.12
C LEU A 49 -6.04 -8.47 -1.58
N LYS A 50 -7.15 -8.41 -2.33
CA LYS A 50 -8.43 -7.87 -1.84
C LYS A 50 -9.21 -8.84 -0.95
N ASN A 51 -8.76 -10.10 -0.83
CA ASN A 51 -9.33 -11.02 0.15
C ASN A 51 -9.14 -10.47 1.57
N THR A 52 -10.04 -10.82 2.47
CA THR A 52 -10.02 -10.43 3.89
C THR A 52 -9.65 -11.62 4.75
N ASP A 53 -8.79 -11.41 5.73
CA ASP A 53 -8.36 -12.44 6.68
C ASP A 53 -7.95 -11.82 8.02
N SER A 54 -7.62 -12.68 8.98
CA SER A 54 -7.08 -12.31 10.28
C SER A 54 -5.74 -13.00 10.54
N PHE A 55 -4.68 -12.22 10.73
CA PHE A 55 -3.34 -12.75 11.05
C PHE A 55 -2.74 -12.13 12.30
N ILE A 56 -2.03 -12.97 13.04
CA ILE A 56 -1.16 -12.56 14.13
C ILE A 56 0.26 -13.01 13.77
N PHE A 57 1.19 -12.07 13.78
CA PHE A 57 2.62 -12.34 13.59
C PHE A 57 3.40 -11.86 14.81
N GLU A 58 4.43 -12.60 15.19
CA GLU A 58 5.29 -12.26 16.33
C GLU A 58 6.75 -12.52 15.96
N HIS A 59 7.61 -11.52 16.16
CA HIS A 59 9.05 -11.58 15.92
C HIS A 59 9.46 -12.07 14.52
N GLU A 60 8.75 -11.61 13.49
CA GLU A 60 9.00 -12.02 12.10
C GLU A 60 9.53 -10.86 11.24
N PRO A 61 10.52 -11.08 10.36
CA PRO A 61 10.93 -10.07 9.39
C PRO A 61 9.77 -9.72 8.45
N LEU A 62 9.58 -8.43 8.16
CA LEU A 62 8.45 -7.95 7.37
C LEU A 62 8.32 -8.67 6.02
N GLU A 63 9.41 -8.79 5.25
CA GLU A 63 9.40 -9.47 3.96
C GLU A 63 9.01 -10.96 4.06
N MET A 64 9.24 -11.59 5.21
CA MET A 64 8.85 -12.99 5.46
C MET A 64 7.35 -13.11 5.70
N ILE A 65 6.73 -12.10 6.34
CA ILE A 65 5.28 -12.02 6.47
C ILE A 65 4.61 -11.88 5.09
N ILE A 66 5.12 -10.98 4.25
CA ILE A 66 4.61 -10.81 2.87
C ILE A 66 4.75 -12.13 2.09
N LYS A 67 5.90 -12.79 2.22
CA LYS A 67 6.12 -14.12 1.63
C LYS A 67 5.11 -15.15 2.11
N PHE A 68 4.84 -15.20 3.41
CA PHE A 68 3.87 -16.11 4.00
C PHE A 68 2.44 -15.89 3.45
N ILE A 69 2.01 -14.62 3.37
CA ILE A 69 0.72 -14.26 2.78
C ILE A 69 0.66 -14.70 1.31
N ALA A 70 1.71 -14.40 0.54
CA ALA A 70 1.79 -14.78 -0.87
C ALA A 70 1.70 -16.31 -1.05
N ASP A 71 2.46 -17.09 -0.27
CA ASP A 71 2.43 -18.56 -0.34
C ASP A 71 1.04 -19.11 0.04
N THR A 72 0.42 -18.57 1.10
CA THR A 72 -0.92 -18.98 1.57
C THR A 72 -1.99 -18.76 0.50
N TYR A 73 -1.91 -17.62 -0.20
CA TYR A 73 -2.84 -17.24 -1.25
C TYR A 73 -2.39 -17.67 -2.65
N ARG A 74 -1.33 -18.50 -2.73
CA ARG A 74 -0.79 -19.08 -3.97
C ARG A 74 -0.39 -18.04 -5.01
N LEU A 75 0.08 -16.88 -4.54
CA LEU A 75 0.66 -15.84 -5.39
C LEU A 75 2.08 -16.24 -5.76
N THR A 76 2.50 -15.84 -6.95
CA THR A 76 3.87 -16.07 -7.41
C THR A 76 4.75 -14.94 -6.92
N ILE A 77 5.76 -15.28 -6.12
CA ILE A 77 6.68 -14.29 -5.55
C ILE A 77 7.74 -13.89 -6.57
N GLY A 78 7.97 -12.59 -6.70
CA GLY A 78 9.07 -11.98 -7.44
C GLY A 78 10.25 -11.67 -6.53
N ASN A 79 10.80 -10.47 -6.68
CA ASN A 79 11.84 -10.00 -5.79
C ASN A 79 11.22 -9.31 -4.56
N LEU A 80 11.58 -9.73 -3.37
CA LEU A 80 11.21 -9.05 -2.13
C LEU A 80 12.48 -8.42 -1.54
N ASP A 81 12.64 -7.11 -1.70
CA ASP A 81 13.73 -6.37 -1.08
C ASP A 81 13.67 -6.54 0.45
N LYS A 82 14.83 -6.74 1.09
CA LYS A 82 14.91 -6.80 2.56
C LYS A 82 14.59 -5.43 3.15
N THR A 83 13.59 -5.39 4.01
CA THR A 83 13.18 -4.14 4.66
C THR A 83 14.13 -3.75 5.79
N GLY A 84 14.74 -4.74 6.44
CA GLY A 84 15.53 -4.56 7.65
C GLY A 84 14.69 -4.28 8.90
N VAL A 85 13.38 -4.49 8.82
CA VAL A 85 12.39 -4.28 9.90
C VAL A 85 11.96 -5.64 10.44
N LEU A 86 12.05 -5.79 11.76
CA LEU A 86 11.57 -6.96 12.48
C LEU A 86 10.24 -6.58 13.15
N ILE A 87 9.17 -7.29 12.82
CA ILE A 87 7.86 -7.04 13.39
C ILE A 87 7.77 -7.77 14.73
N ASP A 88 7.88 -7.03 15.83
CA ASP A 88 7.80 -7.59 17.18
C ASP A 88 6.44 -8.27 17.41
N THR A 89 5.35 -7.58 17.08
CA THR A 89 3.99 -8.14 17.10
C THR A 89 3.11 -7.38 16.12
N TYR A 90 2.29 -8.11 15.36
CA TYR A 90 1.25 -7.55 14.50
C TYR A 90 -0.06 -8.32 14.70
N ASN A 91 -1.17 -7.59 14.78
CA ASN A 91 -2.51 -8.16 14.84
C ASN A 91 -3.42 -7.46 13.81
N GLY A 92 -3.56 -8.08 12.65
CA GLY A 92 -4.45 -7.62 11.60
C GLY A 92 -5.70 -8.46 11.58
N ASP A 93 -6.73 -8.05 12.32
CA ASP A 93 -8.01 -8.75 12.41
C ASP A 93 -9.00 -8.22 11.37
N ASN A 94 -9.58 -9.13 10.56
CA ASN A 94 -10.62 -8.86 9.56
C ASN A 94 -10.26 -7.69 8.62
N LYS A 95 -9.02 -7.72 8.11
CA LYS A 95 -8.46 -6.71 7.19
C LYS A 95 -8.22 -7.32 5.82
N THR A 96 -8.26 -6.49 4.77
CA THR A 96 -7.81 -6.99 3.46
C THR A 96 -6.31 -7.28 3.52
N LEU A 97 -5.82 -8.21 2.70
CA LEU A 97 -4.37 -8.48 2.63
C LEU A 97 -3.59 -7.23 2.22
N PHE A 98 -4.20 -6.35 1.40
CA PHE A 98 -3.64 -5.04 1.10
C PHE A 98 -3.50 -4.15 2.34
N ASP A 99 -4.52 -4.09 3.21
CA ASP A 99 -4.45 -3.30 4.44
C ASP A 99 -3.38 -3.88 5.37
N ILE A 100 -3.31 -5.22 5.48
CA ILE A 100 -2.31 -5.90 6.30
C ILE A 100 -0.90 -5.58 5.81
N ILE A 101 -0.63 -5.74 4.52
CA ILE A 101 0.69 -5.43 3.97
C ILE A 101 0.97 -3.93 4.06
N GLY A 102 -0.02 -3.08 3.82
CA GLY A 102 0.10 -1.63 3.96
C GLY A 102 0.51 -1.20 5.37
N ASP A 103 -0.15 -1.73 6.40
CA ASP A 103 0.22 -1.47 7.80
C ASP A 103 1.67 -1.88 8.10
N LEU A 104 2.12 -3.02 7.55
CA LEU A 104 3.49 -3.48 7.73
C LEU A 104 4.49 -2.53 7.06
N LEU A 105 4.20 -2.07 5.84
CA LEU A 105 5.05 -1.11 5.13
C LEU A 105 5.07 0.28 5.82
N ASP A 106 3.97 0.68 6.45
CA ASP A 106 3.93 1.85 7.34
C ASP A 106 4.92 1.69 8.51
N THR A 107 5.02 0.50 9.11
CA THR A 107 6.02 0.22 10.15
C THR A 107 7.45 0.39 9.63
N ALA A 108 7.74 -0.09 8.41
CA ALA A 108 9.06 0.12 7.81
C ALA A 108 9.38 1.61 7.64
N LEU A 109 8.42 2.39 7.15
CA LEU A 109 8.55 3.84 7.05
C LEU A 109 8.82 4.48 8.42
N MET A 110 8.13 4.05 9.48
CA MET A 110 8.29 4.61 10.82
C MET A 110 9.64 4.26 11.47
N GLU A 111 10.12 3.04 11.30
CA GLU A 111 11.33 2.56 11.98
C GLU A 111 12.62 3.01 11.30
N ASN A 112 12.64 3.03 9.96
CA ASN A 112 13.87 3.29 9.23
C ASN A 112 13.76 4.38 8.14
N ASN A 113 12.61 5.07 8.05
CA ASN A 113 12.35 6.15 7.09
C ASN A 113 12.49 5.75 5.62
N LYS A 114 12.37 4.45 5.29
CA LYS A 114 12.39 3.98 3.90
C LYS A 114 10.98 3.68 3.41
N LEU A 115 10.68 4.16 2.21
CA LEU A 115 9.42 3.86 1.55
C LEU A 115 9.59 2.64 0.65
N PHE A 116 8.70 1.68 0.81
CA PHE A 116 8.64 0.49 -0.02
C PHE A 116 7.35 0.47 -0.84
N ILE A 117 7.44 -0.03 -2.07
CA ILE A 117 6.30 -0.24 -2.95
C ILE A 117 6.14 -1.72 -3.25
N LEU A 118 4.91 -2.20 -3.15
CA LEU A 118 4.49 -3.53 -3.56
C LEU A 118 3.73 -3.43 -4.88
N TYR A 119 4.15 -4.19 -5.89
CA TYR A 119 3.52 -4.19 -7.21
C TYR A 119 3.66 -5.56 -7.89
N ASP A 120 2.95 -5.76 -9.01
CA ASP A 120 3.07 -6.94 -9.85
C ASP A 120 4.08 -6.68 -10.97
N ASP A 121 5.13 -7.50 -11.01
CA ASP A 121 6.12 -7.53 -12.08
C ASP A 121 5.82 -8.71 -13.01
N VAL A 122 4.83 -8.52 -13.89
CA VAL A 122 4.41 -9.50 -14.91
C VAL A 122 4.12 -10.88 -14.29
N GLY A 123 3.13 -10.92 -13.40
CA GLY A 123 2.71 -12.12 -12.69
C GLY A 123 3.59 -12.47 -11.50
N LYS A 124 4.41 -11.53 -11.00
CA LYS A 124 5.26 -11.73 -9.82
C LYS A 124 5.10 -10.63 -8.78
N LEU A 125 4.67 -10.99 -7.57
CA LEU A 125 4.52 -10.09 -6.44
C LEU A 125 5.90 -9.60 -5.99
N THR A 126 6.14 -8.30 -6.16
CA THR A 126 7.46 -7.69 -6.01
C THR A 126 7.41 -6.55 -5.01
N LEU A 127 8.36 -6.51 -4.10
CA LEU A 127 8.55 -5.46 -3.10
C LEU A 127 9.88 -4.75 -3.37
N LYS A 128 9.85 -3.42 -3.50
CA LYS A 128 11.03 -2.60 -3.78
C LYS A 128 11.13 -1.39 -2.88
N ASN A 129 12.34 -1.06 -2.46
CA ASN A 129 12.63 0.29 -1.95
C ASN A 129 12.59 1.28 -3.12
N ILE A 130 11.80 2.35 -2.99
CA ILE A 130 11.64 3.36 -4.04
C ILE A 130 12.96 4.02 -4.47
N GLU A 131 13.95 4.09 -3.56
CA GLU A 131 15.26 4.68 -3.84
C GLU A 131 16.00 3.91 -4.94
N ASN A 132 15.73 2.60 -5.04
CA ASN A 132 16.33 1.71 -6.02
C ASN A 132 15.56 1.67 -7.35
N MET A 133 14.48 2.44 -7.49
CA MET A 133 13.65 2.50 -8.70
C MET A 133 13.93 3.73 -9.55
N THR A 134 15.00 4.47 -9.24
CA THR A 134 15.43 5.62 -10.03
C THR A 134 15.92 5.16 -11.40
N LEU A 135 15.34 5.71 -12.46
CA LEU A 135 15.78 5.48 -13.82
C LEU A 135 16.85 6.51 -14.19
N PRO A 136 17.92 6.12 -14.91
CA PRO A 136 18.88 7.05 -15.49
C PRO A 136 18.27 7.75 -16.73
N LEU A 137 17.03 8.22 -16.63
CA LEU A 137 16.29 8.86 -17.69
C LEU A 137 16.26 10.37 -17.44
N MET A 138 16.79 11.14 -18.39
CA MET A 138 16.65 12.59 -18.40
C MET A 138 15.57 12.99 -19.38
N ILE A 139 14.50 13.60 -18.87
CA ILE A 139 13.41 14.15 -19.69
C ILE A 139 13.84 15.53 -20.20
N THR A 140 13.81 15.69 -21.52
CA THR A 140 14.19 16.92 -22.23
C THR A 140 13.13 17.29 -23.27
N SER A 141 13.19 18.50 -23.81
CA SER A 141 12.30 18.95 -24.89
C SER A 141 12.41 18.11 -26.17
N SER A 142 13.49 17.34 -26.34
CA SER A 142 13.69 16.44 -27.49
C SER A 142 13.20 15.01 -27.26
N THR A 143 12.84 14.65 -26.03
CA THR A 143 12.43 13.29 -25.65
C THR A 143 10.97 13.21 -25.20
N THR A 144 10.21 14.29 -25.37
CA THR A 144 8.81 14.42 -24.95
C THR A 144 8.08 15.26 -25.99
N GLU A 145 6.93 14.80 -26.47
CA GLU A 145 6.13 15.53 -27.45
C GLU A 145 5.28 16.61 -26.78
N ASP A 146 4.65 16.27 -25.66
CA ASP A 146 3.76 17.15 -24.92
C ASP A 146 3.75 16.78 -23.43
N TYR A 147 3.26 17.68 -22.57
CA TYR A 147 3.17 17.43 -21.14
C TYR A 147 1.94 18.12 -20.52
N ASP A 148 1.35 17.44 -19.53
CA ASP A 148 0.36 18.05 -18.63
C ASP A 148 1.00 18.19 -17.25
N LEU A 149 1.03 19.42 -16.72
CA LEU A 149 1.43 19.69 -15.33
C LEU A 149 0.20 20.00 -14.50
N GLN A 150 0.02 19.26 -13.41
CA GLN A 150 -1.02 19.53 -12.43
C GLN A 150 -0.39 19.82 -11.07
N THR A 151 -0.89 20.86 -10.41
CA THR A 151 -0.58 21.19 -9.02
C THR A 151 -1.90 21.22 -8.27
N THR A 152 -2.05 20.37 -7.25
CA THR A 152 -3.34 20.18 -6.56
C THR A 152 -3.16 19.96 -5.06
N ILE A 153 -4.17 20.37 -4.31
CA ILE A 153 -4.38 19.98 -2.90
C ILE A 153 -5.66 19.14 -2.74
N ASP A 154 -6.36 18.86 -3.84
CA ASP A 154 -7.65 18.16 -3.89
C ASP A 154 -7.50 16.63 -3.75
N SER A 155 -6.27 16.14 -3.73
CA SER A 155 -5.97 14.74 -3.48
C SER A 155 -4.71 14.60 -2.60
N GLN A 156 -4.75 13.62 -1.70
CA GLN A 156 -3.61 13.20 -0.86
C GLN A 156 -2.84 14.33 -0.14
N THR A 157 -3.50 15.46 0.14
CA THR A 157 -2.92 16.59 0.87
C THR A 157 -3.66 16.75 2.18
N TYR A 158 -2.96 16.64 3.31
CA TYR A 158 -3.56 16.69 4.64
C TYR A 158 -2.72 17.53 5.58
N ASN A 159 -3.35 18.46 6.28
CA ASN A 159 -2.70 19.36 7.25
C ASN A 159 -3.16 19.11 8.70
N LEU A 160 -4.02 18.11 8.89
CA LEU A 160 -4.35 17.46 10.15
C LEU A 160 -4.38 15.95 9.95
N VAL A 161 -3.61 15.21 10.73
CA VAL A 161 -3.69 13.75 10.81
C VAL A 161 -4.24 13.36 12.17
N LYS A 162 -5.26 12.51 12.18
CA LYS A 162 -5.93 12.01 13.40
C LYS A 162 -5.90 10.48 13.40
N LEU A 163 -5.29 9.90 14.43
CA LEU A 163 -5.22 8.47 14.66
C LEU A 163 -6.06 8.12 15.89
N VAL A 164 -7.04 7.23 15.72
CA VAL A 164 -7.97 6.84 16.78
C VAL A 164 -7.82 5.36 17.11
N PHE A 165 -7.47 5.07 18.36
CA PHE A 165 -7.50 3.71 18.91
C PHE A 165 -8.79 3.50 19.69
N THR A 166 -9.54 2.45 19.34
CA THR A 166 -10.72 2.03 20.10
C THR A 166 -10.38 0.77 20.89
N ASP A 167 -10.55 0.84 22.21
CA ASP A 167 -10.46 -0.36 23.05
C ASP A 167 -11.77 -1.15 22.94
N SER A 168 -11.66 -2.37 22.41
CA SER A 168 -12.78 -3.28 22.19
C SER A 168 -13.48 -3.72 23.49
N ASN A 169 -12.79 -3.63 24.64
CA ASN A 169 -13.33 -4.07 25.93
C ASN A 169 -13.97 -2.95 26.75
N SER A 170 -13.48 -1.71 26.62
CA SER A 170 -13.92 -0.58 27.47
C SER A 170 -14.75 0.47 26.73
N SER A 171 -14.95 0.35 25.41
CA SER A 171 -15.57 1.39 24.56
C SER A 171 -14.87 2.76 24.63
N SER A 172 -13.67 2.83 25.23
CA SER A 172 -12.88 4.04 25.32
C SER A 172 -12.08 4.26 24.05
N ARG A 173 -11.91 5.54 23.68
CA ARG A 173 -11.14 5.94 22.50
C ARG A 173 -9.96 6.82 22.91
N LYS A 174 -8.77 6.47 22.44
CA LYS A 174 -7.59 7.34 22.50
C LYS A 174 -7.39 7.98 21.14
N VAL A 175 -7.12 9.28 21.13
CA VAL A 175 -6.94 10.06 19.91
C VAL A 175 -5.58 10.73 19.94
N TYR A 176 -4.78 10.48 18.92
CA TYR A 176 -3.50 11.14 18.67
C TYR A 176 -3.65 12.01 17.43
N MET A 177 -3.06 13.21 17.44
CA MET A 177 -3.16 14.13 16.31
C MET A 177 -1.91 14.98 16.13
N ALA A 178 -1.61 15.30 14.88
CA ALA A 178 -0.63 16.30 14.49
C ALA A 178 -1.27 17.25 13.47
N LYS A 179 -0.97 18.54 13.57
CA LYS A 179 -1.52 19.56 12.67
C LYS A 179 -0.51 20.66 12.35
N ASP A 180 -0.70 21.31 11.21
CA ASP A 180 0.08 22.47 10.79
C ASP A 180 -0.80 23.70 10.60
N GLU A 181 -0.75 24.63 11.56
CA GLU A 181 -1.59 25.84 11.58
C GLU A 181 -1.30 26.78 10.40
N ALA A 182 -0.06 26.81 9.90
CA ALA A 182 0.31 27.64 8.76
C ALA A 182 -0.38 27.16 7.48
N SER A 183 -0.38 25.84 7.23
CA SER A 183 -1.03 25.23 6.08
C SER A 183 -2.55 25.24 6.22
N ILE A 184 -3.10 25.08 7.43
CA ILE A 184 -4.54 25.25 7.69
C ILE A 184 -4.99 26.68 7.36
N SER A 185 -4.21 27.68 7.79
CA SER A 185 -4.49 29.10 7.49
C SER A 185 -4.48 29.39 5.99
N LYS A 186 -3.68 28.64 5.22
CA LYS A 186 -3.51 28.83 3.78
C LYS A 186 -4.52 28.06 2.93
N TYR A 187 -4.84 26.82 3.31
CA TYR A 187 -5.60 25.87 2.49
C TYR A 187 -6.98 25.52 3.06
N GLY A 188 -7.29 25.92 4.30
CA GLY A 188 -8.40 25.37 5.07
C GLY A 188 -8.03 24.03 5.71
N LEU A 189 -8.94 23.46 6.51
CA LEU A 189 -8.69 22.21 7.22
C LEU A 189 -8.85 21.01 6.28
N LEU A 190 -7.78 20.23 6.10
CA LEU A 190 -7.73 19.00 5.32
C LEU A 190 -7.32 17.85 6.24
N GLU A 191 -8.29 17.00 6.62
CA GLU A 191 -8.11 15.95 7.63
C GLU A 191 -7.89 14.57 7.01
N LYS A 192 -6.85 13.87 7.46
CA LYS A 192 -6.69 12.42 7.31
C LYS A 192 -7.06 11.73 8.61
N TYR A 193 -8.01 10.81 8.54
CA TYR A 193 -8.50 10.04 9.67
C TYR A 193 -8.08 8.57 9.52
N GLU A 194 -7.36 8.05 10.51
CA GLU A 194 -6.97 6.64 10.60
C GLU A 194 -7.50 6.02 11.89
N THR A 195 -7.85 4.74 11.82
CA THR A 195 -8.19 3.93 13.00
C THR A 195 -7.12 2.88 13.22
N GLY A 196 -6.57 2.83 14.43
CA GLY A 196 -5.70 1.76 14.88
C GLY A 196 -6.49 0.77 15.75
N THR A 197 -6.19 -0.52 15.61
CA THR A 197 -6.48 -1.50 16.66
C THR A 197 -5.35 -1.41 17.67
N SER A 198 -5.66 -1.15 18.95
CA SER A 198 -4.66 -1.41 19.98
C SER A 198 -4.50 -2.91 20.05
N SER A 199 -3.47 -3.47 19.41
CA SER A 199 -2.88 -4.67 19.97
C SER A 199 -2.43 -4.25 21.36
N THR A 200 -3.07 -4.77 22.39
CA THR A 200 -2.45 -4.70 23.70
C THR A 200 -1.06 -5.29 23.51
N ASN A 201 -0.02 -4.48 23.67
CA ASN A 201 1.33 -4.98 23.93
C ASN A 201 1.24 -5.83 25.19
N ALA A 202 0.88 -7.09 25.01
CA ALA A 202 1.00 -8.12 25.99
C ALA A 202 2.36 -8.79 25.79
N THR A 203 3.44 -8.00 25.71
CA THR A 203 4.63 -8.38 26.47
C THR A 203 4.19 -8.41 27.94
N LYS A 204 3.60 -9.53 28.36
CA LYS A 204 3.35 -9.84 29.76
C LYS A 204 4.71 -9.93 30.43
N THR A 205 5.25 -8.79 30.85
CA THR A 205 6.24 -8.80 31.91
C THR A 205 5.46 -9.16 33.17
N LEU A 206 5.48 -10.44 33.52
CA LEU A 206 4.93 -10.91 34.78
C LEU A 206 5.73 -10.23 35.90
N ASN A 207 5.06 -9.50 36.79
CA ASN A 207 5.66 -9.18 38.08
C ASN A 207 6.00 -10.50 38.80
N LYS A 208 6.96 -10.50 39.74
CA LYS A 208 7.34 -11.69 40.53
C LYS A 208 6.16 -12.32 41.32
N ASP A 209 5.01 -11.64 41.37
CA ASP A 209 3.76 -12.06 42.00
C ASP A 209 2.67 -12.53 41.01
N GLY A 210 2.94 -12.54 39.70
CA GLY A 210 2.00 -12.97 38.66
C GLY A 210 1.01 -11.90 38.19
N SER A 211 1.15 -10.64 38.62
CA SER A 211 0.32 -9.52 38.11
C SER A 211 0.88 -8.92 36.81
N SER A 212 -0.02 -8.58 35.86
CA SER A 212 0.31 -7.95 34.57
C SER A 212 0.38 -6.42 34.69
N LYS A 213 1.46 -5.79 34.22
CA LYS A 213 1.55 -4.33 34.04
C LYS A 213 1.44 -4.00 32.54
N ALA A 214 0.45 -3.21 32.15
CA ALA A 214 0.33 -2.74 30.76
C ALA A 214 1.47 -1.76 30.45
N ASN A 215 2.25 -2.04 29.39
CA ASN A 215 3.31 -1.14 28.95
C ASN A 215 2.73 -0.10 27.98
N THR A 216 2.02 0.89 28.51
CA THR A 216 1.28 1.91 27.72
C THR A 216 2.15 3.04 27.16
N GLY A 217 3.43 3.13 27.54
CA GLY A 217 4.30 4.25 27.15
C GLY A 217 4.80 4.19 25.70
N ASP A 218 5.12 2.99 25.22
CA ASP A 218 5.73 2.80 23.90
C ASP A 218 4.67 2.96 22.79
N ASP A 219 3.44 2.50 23.03
CA ASP A 219 2.31 2.66 22.10
C ASP A 219 1.94 4.12 21.83
N GLU A 220 1.98 4.95 22.87
CA GLU A 220 1.68 6.38 22.76
C GLU A 220 2.80 7.13 22.01
N ALA A 221 4.07 6.81 22.30
CA ALA A 221 5.20 7.37 21.58
C ALA A 221 5.17 7.02 20.08
N HIS A 222 4.89 5.76 19.75
CA HIS A 222 4.75 5.31 18.37
C HIS A 222 3.56 5.97 17.67
N ALA A 223 2.40 6.11 18.34
CA ALA A 223 1.24 6.79 17.79
C ALA A 223 1.52 8.29 17.49
N ILE A 224 2.22 8.99 18.40
CA ILE A 224 2.64 10.37 18.21
C ILE A 224 3.64 10.48 17.06
N GLN A 225 4.61 9.58 16.97
CA GLN A 225 5.56 9.54 15.85
C GLN A 225 4.83 9.31 14.53
N LYS A 226 3.88 8.35 14.47
CA LYS A 226 3.09 8.05 13.27
C LYS A 226 2.38 9.30 12.75
N VAL A 227 1.60 9.99 13.60
CA VAL A 227 0.84 11.17 13.15
C VAL A 227 1.76 12.31 12.67
N ASN A 228 2.94 12.46 13.27
CA ASN A 228 3.92 13.47 12.83
C ASN A 228 4.58 13.09 11.49
N THR A 229 4.99 11.85 11.31
CA THR A 229 5.57 11.36 10.05
C THR A 229 4.56 11.46 8.91
N LEU A 230 3.31 11.06 9.15
CA LEU A 230 2.24 11.20 8.16
C LEU A 230 1.95 12.66 7.84
N LEU A 231 1.95 13.56 8.84
CA LEU A 231 1.79 15.00 8.59
C LEU A 231 2.93 15.52 7.71
N GLN A 232 4.18 15.13 7.97
CA GLN A 232 5.33 15.53 7.15
C GLN A 232 5.22 15.01 5.72
N LEU A 233 4.72 13.79 5.53
CA LEU A 233 4.54 13.19 4.22
C LEU A 233 3.43 13.87 3.41
N TYR A 234 2.26 14.07 4.03
CA TYR A 234 1.05 14.50 3.34
C TYR A 234 0.78 16.01 3.38
N ASN A 235 1.43 16.78 4.25
CA ASN A 235 1.27 18.23 4.27
C ASN A 235 2.13 18.89 3.18
N SER A 236 1.86 18.51 1.93
CA SER A 236 2.57 19.00 0.76
C SER A 236 1.61 19.14 -0.42
N VAL A 237 1.81 20.19 -1.22
CA VAL A 237 1.07 20.35 -2.47
C VAL A 237 1.49 19.26 -3.44
N GLN A 238 0.53 18.48 -3.92
CA GLN A 238 0.80 17.43 -4.89
C GLN A 238 1.07 18.02 -6.26
N ARG A 239 2.13 17.56 -6.89
CA ARG A 239 2.49 17.93 -8.26
C ARG A 239 2.66 16.67 -9.08
N SER A 240 1.95 16.60 -10.20
CA SER A 240 2.12 15.52 -11.17
C SER A 240 2.49 16.10 -12.53
N ALA A 241 3.30 15.33 -13.25
CA ALA A 241 3.65 15.59 -14.64
C ALA A 241 3.30 14.35 -15.44
N THR A 242 2.37 14.49 -16.38
CA THR A 242 2.08 13.46 -17.37
C THR A 242 2.82 13.82 -18.64
N LEU A 243 3.74 12.97 -19.07
CA LEU A 243 4.48 13.15 -20.31
C LEU A 243 3.81 12.33 -21.41
N LYS A 244 3.69 12.90 -22.59
CA LYS A 244 3.08 12.27 -23.77
C LYS A 244 4.15 12.10 -24.85
N GLY A 245 4.09 10.97 -25.57
CA GLY A 245 5.00 10.69 -26.67
C GLY A 245 6.46 10.52 -26.22
N VAL A 246 6.65 9.99 -25.00
CA VAL A 246 7.98 9.61 -24.52
C VAL A 246 8.37 8.23 -25.04
N PRO A 247 9.67 7.92 -25.25
CA PRO A 247 10.10 6.57 -25.58
C PRO A 247 9.61 5.55 -24.53
N GLY A 248 8.79 4.58 -24.96
CA GLY A 248 8.09 3.62 -24.08
C GLY A 248 6.64 3.98 -23.75
N ASP A 249 6.10 5.08 -24.28
CA ASP A 249 4.66 5.39 -24.29
C ASP A 249 3.95 4.47 -25.31
N ASN A 250 3.49 3.32 -24.84
CA ASN A 250 2.75 2.35 -25.65
C ASN A 250 1.30 2.81 -25.78
N ARG A 251 1.03 3.65 -26.79
CA ARG A 251 -0.35 3.98 -27.22
C ARG A 251 -0.99 2.86 -28.01
#